data_AF-A0A976LMU8-F1
#
_entry.id   AF-A0A976LMU8-F1
#
_cell.length_a   1.000
_cell.length_b   1.000
_cell.length_c   1.000
_cell.angle_alpha   90.00
_cell.angle_beta   90.00
_cell.angle_gamma   90.00
#
_symmetry.space_group_name_H-M   'P 1'
#
loop_
_entity.id
_entity.type
_entity.pdbx_description
1 polymer ?
#
loop_
_entity_poly.entity_id
_entity_poly.type
_entity_poly.pdbx_seq_one_letter_code
_entity_poly.pdbx_strand_id
1 'polypeptide(L)'
;MGRIDIIYVAGDTADTIFSQTKRLLLLGEIHLPVVKPEHLVALKVFAIKNDPARRLRELADIQYIMSLSGIDLEEIRSYFEKYGQMDSYEELFHEKK
;
A
#
# COMPACT_ATOMS: atom_id res chain seq x y z
N MET A 1 -0.95 -9.85 19.91
CA MET A 1 0.52 -9.65 19.89
C MET A 1 0.86 -8.87 18.63
N GLY A 2 1.70 -7.84 18.73
CA GLY A 2 2.08 -7.02 17.57
C GLY A 2 2.98 -7.80 16.61
N ARG A 3 2.67 -7.77 15.31
CA ARG A 3 3.52 -8.33 14.25
C ARG A 3 4.24 -7.18 13.55
N ILE A 4 5.55 -7.31 13.38
CA ILE A 4 6.38 -6.39 12.61
C ILE A 4 6.71 -7.09 11.29
N ASP A 5 6.35 -6.46 10.17
CA ASP A 5 6.74 -6.91 8.83
C ASP A 5 7.96 -6.08 8.38
N ILE A 6 8.99 -6.76 7.87
CA ILE A 6 10.23 -6.13 7.37
C ILE A 6 10.35 -6.45 5.88
N ILE A 7 10.65 -5.44 5.08
CA ILE A 7 10.83 -5.56 3.63
C ILE A 7 12.23 -5.06 3.27
N TYR A 8 12.96 -5.86 2.49
CA TYR A 8 14.23 -5.46 1.89
C TYR A 8 13.97 -4.95 0.47
N VAL A 9 14.48 -3.77 0.17
CA VAL A 9 14.35 -3.11 -1.13
C VAL A 9 15.73 -2.77 -1.69
N ALA A 10 15.88 -2.86 -3.02
CA ALA A 10 17.09 -2.42 -3.71
C ALA A 10 17.24 -0.89 -3.66
N GLY A 11 18.48 -0.39 -3.80
CA GLY A 11 18.84 1.04 -3.64
C GLY A 11 17.90 2.00 -4.36
N ASP A 12 17.76 1.88 -5.68
CA ASP A 12 16.91 2.78 -6.48
C ASP A 12 15.44 2.78 -6.03
N THR A 13 14.93 1.62 -5.59
CA THR A 13 13.57 1.51 -5.06
C THR A 13 13.47 2.15 -3.67
N ALA A 14 14.49 1.98 -2.83
CA ALA A 14 14.56 2.64 -1.54
C ALA A 14 14.55 4.16 -1.69
N ASP A 15 15.38 4.71 -2.59
CA ASP A 15 15.50 6.14 -2.84
C ASP A 15 14.16 6.73 -3.31
N THR A 16 13.45 6.01 -4.20
CA THR A 16 12.11 6.40 -4.66
C THR A 16 11.10 6.42 -3.51
N ILE A 17 11.11 5.39 -2.65
CA ILE A 17 10.19 5.33 -1.50
C ILE A 17 10.49 6.45 -0.51
N PHE A 18 11.75 6.61 -0.11
CA PHE A 18 12.16 7.57 0.92
C PHE A 18 12.01 9.03 0.47
N SER A 19 12.28 9.34 -0.80
CA SER A 19 12.10 10.70 -1.35
C SER A 19 10.66 11.18 -1.33
N GLN A 20 9.69 10.26 -1.29
CA GLN A 20 8.25 10.56 -1.26
C GLN A 20 7.63 10.43 0.14
N THR A 21 8.44 10.22 1.18
CA THR A 21 7.92 10.16 2.56
C THR A 21 7.56 11.54 3.09
N LYS A 22 6.51 11.60 3.90
CA LYS A 22 6.18 12.77 4.72
C LYS A 22 6.64 12.53 6.15
N ARG A 23 7.33 13.49 6.75
CA ARG A 23 7.69 13.40 8.18
C ARG A 23 6.49 13.78 9.03
N LEU A 24 5.96 12.82 9.78
CA LEU A 24 4.82 13.03 10.67
C LEU A 24 5.26 12.93 12.14
N LEU A 25 4.68 13.79 12.98
CA LEU A 25 4.81 13.72 14.43
C LEU A 25 3.79 12.70 14.96
N LEU A 26 4.25 11.54 15.43
CA LEU A 26 3.36 10.41 15.75
C LEU A 26 3.52 9.87 17.17
N LEU A 27 4.67 10.04 17.81
CA LEU A 27 4.97 9.49 19.14
C LEU A 27 5.58 10.57 20.06
N GLY A 28 4.74 11.49 20.52
CA GLY A 28 5.20 12.65 21.30
C GLY A 28 6.01 13.60 20.43
N GLU A 29 7.33 13.64 20.63
CA GLU A 29 8.26 14.52 19.91
C GLU A 29 8.95 13.82 18.71
N ILE A 30 8.69 12.52 18.50
CA ILE A 30 9.36 11.73 17.47
C ILE A 30 8.71 11.97 16.10
N HIS A 31 9.53 12.42 15.16
CA HIS A 31 9.18 12.53 13.75
C HIS A 31 9.59 11.27 13.00
N LEU A 32 8.62 10.61 12.36
CA LEU A 32 8.87 9.42 11.56
C LEU A 32 8.61 9.71 10.07
N PRO A 33 9.46 9.22 9.16
CA PRO A 33 9.14 9.22 7.73
C PRO A 33 8.01 8.22 7.48
N VAL A 34 6.88 8.72 7.00
CA VAL A 34 5.71 7.93 6.64
C VAL A 34 5.58 7.93 5.13
N VAL A 35 5.55 6.73 4.55
CA VAL A 35 5.35 6.54 3.12
C VAL A 35 3.96 7.04 2.70
N LYS A 36 3.83 7.47 1.45
CA LYS A 36 2.54 7.85 0.90
C LYS A 36 1.57 6.65 0.85
N PRO A 37 0.25 6.87 0.91
CA PRO A 37 -0.72 5.79 0.95
C PRO A 37 -0.67 4.84 -0.26
N GLU A 38 -0.36 5.33 -1.45
CA GLU A 38 -0.27 4.51 -2.67
C GLU A 38 0.86 3.49 -2.59
N HIS A 39 1.98 3.84 -1.96
CA HIS A 39 3.05 2.88 -1.68
C HIS A 39 2.61 1.79 -0.69
N LEU A 40 1.76 2.12 0.30
CA LEU A 40 1.18 1.10 1.18
C LEU A 40 0.29 0.14 0.39
N VAL A 41 -0.50 0.65 -0.56
CA VAL A 41 -1.29 -0.19 -1.47
C VAL A 41 -0.38 -1.11 -2.27
N ALA A 42 0.71 -0.59 -2.86
CA ALA A 42 1.68 -1.40 -3.60
C ALA A 42 2.22 -2.57 -2.75
N LEU A 43 2.55 -2.32 -1.48
CA LEU A 43 3.03 -3.34 -0.56
C LEU A 43 1.97 -4.40 -0.24
N LYS A 44 0.70 -3.98 -0.10
CA LYS A 44 -0.40 -4.91 0.16
C LYS A 44 -0.72 -5.77 -1.05
N VAL A 45 -0.77 -5.20 -2.25
CA VAL A 45 -0.92 -5.95 -3.51
C VAL A 45 0.23 -6.95 -3.69
N PHE A 46 1.47 -6.55 -3.39
CA PHE A 46 2.61 -7.45 -3.39
C PHE A 46 2.47 -8.58 -2.36
N ALA A 47 1.92 -8.30 -1.18
CA ALA A 47 1.65 -9.34 -0.18
C ALA A 47 0.60 -10.35 -0.67
N ILE A 48 -0.47 -9.93 -1.35
CA ILE A 48 -1.46 -10.83 -1.96
C ILE A 48 -0.78 -11.76 -2.98
N LYS A 49 0.07 -11.20 -3.85
CA LYS A 49 0.82 -11.98 -4.84
C LYS A 49 1.67 -13.08 -4.20
N ASN A 50 2.35 -12.78 -3.09
CA ASN A 50 3.25 -13.73 -2.44
C ASN A 50 2.54 -14.70 -1.49
N ASP A 51 1.41 -14.31 -0.91
CA ASP A 51 0.62 -15.12 0.00
C ASP A 51 -0.89 -14.86 -0.24
N PRO A 52 -1.51 -15.60 -1.17
CA PRO A 52 -2.93 -15.43 -1.50
C PRO A 52 -3.88 -15.64 -0.32
N ALA A 53 -3.47 -16.36 0.73
CA ALA A 53 -4.31 -16.54 1.93
C ALA A 53 -4.56 -15.22 2.68
N ARG A 54 -3.69 -14.21 2.47
CA ARG A 54 -3.85 -12.87 3.05
C ARG A 54 -4.83 -11.98 2.28
N ARG A 55 -5.29 -12.40 1.10
CA ARG A 55 -6.07 -11.56 0.17
C ARG A 55 -7.17 -10.75 0.82
N LEU A 56 -8.10 -11.40 1.54
CA LEU A 56 -9.25 -10.72 2.14
C LEU A 56 -8.84 -9.59 3.09
N ARG A 57 -7.82 -9.85 3.92
CA ARG A 57 -7.29 -8.85 4.86
C ARG A 57 -6.63 -7.68 4.13
N GLU A 58 -5.79 -7.98 3.14
CA GLU A 58 -5.10 -6.93 2.39
C GLU A 58 -6.09 -6.08 1.58
N LEU A 59 -7.15 -6.66 1.03
CA LEU A 59 -8.20 -5.91 0.32
C LEU A 59 -8.99 -4.99 1.24
N ALA A 60 -9.33 -5.41 2.46
CA ALA A 60 -9.97 -4.53 3.44
C ALA A 60 -9.09 -3.32 3.79
N ASP A 61 -7.79 -3.55 4.00
CA ASP A 61 -6.83 -2.47 4.26
C ASP A 61 -6.69 -1.52 3.06
N ILE A 62 -6.63 -2.07 1.82
CA ILE A 62 -6.56 -1.27 0.58
C ILE A 62 -7.84 -0.44 0.40
N GLN A 63 -9.02 -1.03 0.66
CA GLN A 63 -10.30 -0.33 0.56
C GLN A 63 -10.35 0.88 1.50
N TYR A 64 -9.86 0.72 2.72
CA TYR A 64 -9.72 1.83 3.66
C TYR A 64 -8.79 2.92 3.13
N ILE A 65 -7.60 2.56 2.64
CA ILE A 65 -6.63 3.53 2.07
C ILE A 65 -7.28 4.29 0.90
N MET A 66 -8.00 3.61 0.01
CA MET A 66 -8.69 4.22 -1.12
C MET A 66 -9.88 5.11 -0.74
N SER A 67 -10.33 5.09 0.52
CA SER A 67 -11.34 6.01 1.03
C SER A 67 -10.77 7.35 1.50
N LEU A 68 -9.44 7.45 1.65
CA LEU A 68 -8.77 8.68 2.06
C LEU A 68 -8.84 9.73 0.94
N SER A 69 -8.83 11.00 1.33
CA SER A 69 -8.81 12.10 0.36
C SER A 69 -7.43 12.26 -0.27
N GLY A 70 -7.41 12.66 -1.55
CA GLY A 70 -6.18 12.96 -2.28
C GLY A 70 -5.38 11.74 -2.74
N ILE A 71 -6.02 10.56 -2.78
CA ILE A 71 -5.43 9.32 -3.29
C ILE A 71 -5.33 9.35 -4.82
N ASP A 72 -4.18 8.94 -5.34
CA ASP A 72 -3.97 8.72 -6.77
C ASP A 72 -4.43 7.31 -7.18
N LEU A 73 -5.64 7.23 -7.75
CA LEU A 73 -6.21 5.97 -8.21
C LEU A 73 -5.51 5.41 -9.45
N GLU A 74 -4.91 6.25 -10.29
CA GLU A 74 -4.19 5.81 -11.49
C GLU A 74 -2.87 5.15 -11.08
N GLU A 75 -2.15 5.75 -10.12
CA GLU A 75 -0.97 5.13 -9.54
C GLU A 75 -1.31 3.80 -8.85
N ILE A 76 -2.39 3.76 -8.05
CA ILE A 76 -2.86 2.52 -7.42
C ILE A 76 -3.12 1.42 -8.47
N ARG A 77 -3.86 1.74 -9.53
CA ARG A 77 -4.15 0.80 -10.61
C ARG A 77 -2.87 0.24 -11.21
N SER A 78 -1.86 1.08 -11.44
CA SER A 78 -0.58 0.64 -11.99
C SER A 78 0.12 -0.43 -11.13
N TYR A 79 -0.05 -0.40 -9.81
CA TYR A 79 0.48 -1.43 -8.92
C TYR A 79 -0.26 -2.77 -9.04
N PHE A 80 -1.58 -2.74 -9.20
CA PHE A 80 -2.36 -3.94 -9.46
C PHE A 80 -1.98 -4.57 -10.80
N GLU A 81 -1.78 -3.75 -11.85
CA GLU A 81 -1.29 -4.21 -13.15
C GLU A 81 0.11 -4.82 -13.03
N LYS A 82 1.05 -4.12 -12.39
CA LYS A 82 2.44 -4.57 -12.17
C LYS A 82 2.54 -5.93 -11.48
N TYR A 83 1.64 -6.21 -10.54
CA TYR A 83 1.66 -7.45 -9.76
C TYR A 83 0.67 -8.51 -10.26
N GLY A 84 -0.06 -8.26 -11.35
CA GLY A 84 -1.01 -9.20 -11.93
C GLY A 84 -2.20 -9.48 -11.00
N GLN A 85 -2.75 -8.44 -10.35
CA GLN A 85 -3.84 -8.54 -9.38
C GLN A 85 -5.10 -7.79 -9.84
N MET A 86 -5.29 -7.60 -11.14
CA MET A 86 -6.41 -6.81 -11.68
C MET A 86 -7.79 -7.36 -11.31
N ASP A 87 -7.96 -8.67 -11.15
CA ASP A 87 -9.21 -9.25 -10.65
C ASP A 87 -9.59 -8.69 -9.27
N SER A 88 -8.59 -8.52 -8.40
CA SER A 88 -8.79 -7.92 -7.07
C SER A 88 -9.05 -6.42 -7.15
N TYR A 89 -8.46 -5.71 -8.12
CA TYR A 89 -8.78 -4.31 -8.39
C TYR A 89 -10.24 -4.18 -8.82
N GLU A 90 -10.71 -5.00 -9.77
CA GLU A 90 -12.08 -4.95 -10.24
C GLU A 90 -13.09 -5.23 -9.13
N GLU A 91 -12.84 -6.20 -8.25
CA GLU A 91 -13.68 -6.49 -7.07
C GLU A 91 -13.84 -5.26 -6.17
N LEU A 92 -12.75 -4.56 -5.85
CA LEU A 92 -12.76 -3.35 -5.01
C LEU A 92 -13.62 -2.22 -5.58
N PHE A 93 -13.78 -2.14 -6.90
CA PHE A 93 -14.59 -1.12 -7.56
C PHE A 93 -16.01 -1.60 -7.88
N HIS A 94 -16.26 -2.91 -7.98
CA HIS A 94 -17.60 -3.47 -8.14
C HIS A 94 -18.41 -3.42 -6.83
N GLU A 95 -17.78 -3.57 -5.67
CA GLU A 95 -18.43 -3.41 -4.36
C GLU A 95 -18.88 -1.96 -4.05
N LYS A 96 -18.43 -0.97 -4.83
CA LYS A 96 -18.81 0.45 -4.65
C LYS A 96 -20.13 0.84 -5.35
N LYS A 97 -20.85 -0.11 -5.95
CA LYS A 97 -22.14 0.12 -6.65
C LYS A 97 -23.32 -0.38 -5.83
#